data_AF-A0A414BUT7-F1
#
_entry.id   AF-A0A414BUT7-F1
#
_cell.length_a   1.000
_cell.length_b   1.000
_cell.length_c   1.000
_cell.angle_alpha   90.00
_cell.angle_beta   90.00
_cell.angle_gamma   90.00
#
_symmetry.space_group_name_H-M   'P 1'
#
loop_
_entity.id
_entity.type
_entity.pdbx_description
1 polymer ?
#
loop_
_entity_poly.entity_id
_entity_poly.type
_entity_poly.pdbx_seq_one_letter_code
_entity_poly.pdbx_strand_id
1 'polypeptide(L)'
;MIIKGKEYLTYEEIRPIALEQMRKEFKEKHNTIGHKFLGDVNKLFDNKKDIGKWLSDNGYIRIRKQINNIRQFYYIQLDKLLNN
;
A
#
# COMPACT_ATOMS: atom_id res chain seq x y z
N MET A 1 6.10 -12.02 4.04
CA MET A 1 6.80 -13.33 3.90
C MET A 1 7.35 -13.50 2.48
N ILE A 2 8.55 -14.03 2.30
CA ILE A 2 9.20 -14.16 0.97
C ILE A 2 9.11 -15.59 0.43
N ILE A 3 8.60 -15.77 -0.79
CA ILE A 3 8.57 -17.06 -1.51
C ILE A 3 9.08 -16.85 -2.93
N LYS A 4 10.12 -17.60 -3.33
CA LYS A 4 10.75 -17.52 -4.67
C LYS A 4 11.10 -16.07 -5.04
N GLY A 5 11.70 -15.33 -4.10
CA GLY A 5 12.09 -13.93 -4.29
C GLY A 5 10.96 -12.90 -4.28
N LYS A 6 9.69 -13.33 -4.21
CA LYS A 6 8.54 -12.41 -4.14
C LYS A 6 8.03 -12.29 -2.72
N GLU A 7 7.79 -11.06 -2.28
CA GLU A 7 7.15 -10.80 -1.00
C GLU A 7 5.63 -10.93 -1.09
N TYR A 8 5.05 -11.71 -0.18
CA TYR A 8 3.63 -11.93 0.00
C TYR A 8 3.23 -11.27 1.32
N LEU A 9 2.33 -10.29 1.23
CA LEU A 9 1.81 -9.53 2.34
C LEU A 9 0.31 -9.77 2.46
N THR A 10 -0.18 -10.11 3.63
CA THR A 10 -1.62 -10.09 3.94
C THR A 10 -2.14 -8.65 3.94
N TYR A 11 -3.46 -8.49 3.97
CA TYR A 11 -4.03 -7.14 4.07
C TYR A 11 -3.58 -6.41 5.34
N GLU A 12 -3.49 -7.10 6.47
CA GLU A 12 -3.07 -6.49 7.74
C GLU A 12 -1.58 -6.10 7.73
N GLU A 13 -0.73 -6.84 7.03
CA GLU A 13 0.69 -6.49 6.86
C GLU A 13 0.88 -5.29 5.92
N ILE A 14 0.14 -5.22 4.80
CA ILE A 14 0.35 -4.18 3.79
C ILE A 14 -0.39 -2.87 4.10
N ARG A 15 -1.51 -2.94 4.84
CA ARG A 15 -2.32 -1.78 5.21
C ARG A 15 -1.50 -0.66 5.89
N PRO A 16 -0.71 -0.89 6.95
CA PRO A 16 0.03 0.18 7.60
C PRO A 16 1.04 0.85 6.66
N ILE A 17 1.69 0.07 5.80
CA ILE A 17 2.67 0.57 4.81
C ILE A 17 1.98 1.49 3.80
N ALA A 18 0.85 1.04 3.24
CA ALA A 18 0.06 1.83 2.30
C ALA A 18 -0.43 3.14 2.95
N LEU A 19 -0.95 3.06 4.18
CA LEU A 19 -1.43 4.25 4.90
C LEU A 19 -0.32 5.26 5.17
N GLU A 20 0.84 4.80 5.62
CA GLU A 20 1.99 5.68 5.87
C GLU A 20 2.40 6.42 4.59
N GLN A 21 2.53 5.67 3.50
CA GLN A 21 2.96 6.21 2.21
C GLN A 21 1.93 7.18 1.60
N MET A 22 0.64 6.83 1.62
CA MET A 22 -0.45 7.73 1.19
C MET A 22 -0.47 9.03 1.99
N ARG A 23 -0.26 8.96 3.31
CA ARG A 23 -0.23 10.14 4.20
C ARG A 23 1.00 11.01 3.97
N LYS A 24 2.13 10.37 3.66
CA LYS A 24 3.36 11.06 3.27
C LYS A 24 3.16 11.82 1.96
N GLU A 25 2.66 11.16 0.92
CA GLU A 25 2.34 11.77 -0.38
C GLU A 25 1.34 12.93 -0.24
N PHE A 26 0.31 12.75 0.59
CA PHE A 26 -0.64 13.81 0.90
C PHE A 26 0.03 15.01 1.57
N LYS A 27 0.85 14.79 2.60
CA LYS A 27 1.58 15.86 3.28
C LYS A 27 2.51 16.60 2.34
N GLU A 28 3.25 15.89 1.50
CA GLU A 28 4.17 16.50 0.53
C GLU A 28 3.41 17.34 -0.49
N LYS A 29 2.27 16.86 -0.99
CA LYS A 29 1.43 17.59 -1.95
C LYS A 29 0.76 18.82 -1.36
N HIS A 30 0.37 18.77 -0.08
CA HIS A 30 -0.43 19.81 0.58
C HIS A 30 0.38 20.75 1.49
N ASN A 31 1.67 20.44 1.74
CA ASN A 31 2.60 21.35 2.39
C ASN A 31 3.48 22.02 1.33
N THR A 32 2.94 23.06 0.71
CA THR A 32 3.67 23.91 -0.24
C THR A 32 4.19 25.17 0.46
N ILE A 33 5.05 25.95 -0.21
CA ILE A 33 5.55 27.21 0.35
C ILE A 33 4.35 28.11 0.69
N GLY A 34 4.24 28.53 1.95
CA GLY A 34 3.16 29.40 2.45
C GLY A 34 1.85 28.69 2.81
N HIS A 35 1.67 27.41 2.49
CA HIS A 35 0.45 26.65 2.83
C HIS A 35 0.81 25.32 3.48
N LYS A 36 0.34 25.11 4.72
CA LYS A 36 0.53 23.87 5.46
C LYS A 36 -0.82 23.26 5.78
N PHE A 37 -0.96 21.96 5.57
CA PHE A 37 -2.10 21.22 6.08
C PHE A 37 -2.06 21.19 7.61
N LEU A 38 -3.11 21.72 8.26
CA LEU A 38 -3.23 21.82 9.72
C LEU A 38 -4.06 20.68 10.35
N GLY A 39 -4.66 19.81 9.54
CA GLY A 39 -5.46 18.69 10.04
C GLY A 39 -4.62 17.51 10.54
N ASP A 40 -5.28 16.56 11.19
CA ASP A 40 -4.65 15.31 11.61
C ASP A 40 -4.59 14.30 10.46
N VAL A 41 -3.40 14.16 9.86
CA VAL A 41 -3.17 13.22 8.76
C VAL A 41 -3.48 11.77 9.13
N ASN A 42 -3.41 11.42 10.43
CA ASN A 42 -3.61 10.05 10.88
C ASN A 42 -5.08 9.62 10.81
N LYS A 43 -5.99 10.58 10.63
CA LYS A 43 -7.42 10.34 10.42
C LYS A 43 -7.78 10.26 8.93
N LEU A 44 -6.83 10.48 8.03
CA LEU A 44 -7.05 10.34 6.59
C LEU A 44 -6.89 8.89 6.14
N PHE A 45 -7.60 8.55 5.06
CA PHE A 45 -7.56 7.27 4.35
C PHE A 45 -7.97 6.06 5.23
N ASP A 46 -9.06 6.20 5.98
CA ASP A 46 -9.54 5.16 6.91
C ASP A 46 -10.26 3.98 6.24
N ASN A 47 -10.66 4.13 4.97
CA ASN A 47 -11.44 3.13 4.25
C ASN A 47 -10.59 2.16 3.42
N LYS A 48 -11.11 0.93 3.27
CA LYS A 48 -10.43 -0.14 2.50
C LYS A 48 -10.33 0.16 1.00
N LYS A 49 -11.20 1.04 0.48
CA LYS A 49 -11.28 1.35 -0.95
C LYS A 49 -10.09 2.20 -1.40
N ASP A 50 -9.73 3.21 -0.62
CA ASP A 50 -8.60 4.09 -0.91
C ASP A 50 -7.29 3.33 -0.84
N ILE A 51 -7.13 2.46 0.17
CA ILE A 51 -5.97 1.56 0.26
C ILE A 51 -5.93 0.62 -0.95
N GLY A 52 -7.05 -0.01 -1.30
CA GLY A 52 -7.12 -0.91 -2.46
C GLY A 52 -6.76 -0.21 -3.77
N LYS A 53 -7.19 1.04 -3.94
CA LYS A 53 -6.83 1.87 -5.09
C LYS A 53 -5.34 2.19 -5.12
N TRP A 54 -4.78 2.69 -4.00
CA TRP A 54 -3.35 2.99 -3.90
C TRP A 54 -2.48 1.76 -4.16
N LEU A 55 -2.87 0.60 -3.65
CA LEU A 55 -2.19 -0.67 -3.92
C LEU A 55 -2.17 -1.00 -5.41
N SER A 56 -3.33 -0.89 -6.09
CA SER A 56 -3.41 -1.11 -7.53
C SER A 56 -2.53 -0.12 -8.31
N ASP A 57 -2.58 1.17 -7.97
CA ASP A 57 -1.81 2.22 -8.63
C ASP A 57 -0.29 2.05 -8.44
N ASN A 58 0.13 1.38 -7.34
CA ASN A 58 1.52 1.08 -7.03
C ASN A 58 2.00 -0.33 -7.46
N GLY A 59 1.19 -1.03 -8.26
CA GLY A 59 1.58 -2.31 -8.87
C GLY A 59 1.42 -3.53 -7.96
N TYR A 60 0.67 -3.41 -6.86
CA TYR A 60 0.31 -4.55 -6.04
C TYR A 60 -0.88 -5.30 -6.64
N ILE A 61 -0.76 -6.62 -6.74
CA ILE A 61 -1.85 -7.49 -7.16
C ILE A 61 -2.31 -8.38 -6.02
N ARG A 62 -3.62 -8.57 -5.92
CA ARG A 62 -4.24 -9.46 -4.92
C ARG A 62 -4.38 -10.86 -5.49
N ILE A 63 -3.77 -11.84 -4.83
CA ILE A 63 -3.79 -13.25 -5.23
C ILE A 63 -4.26 -14.14 -4.08
N ARG A 64 -4.99 -15.21 -4.41
CA ARG A 64 -5.36 -16.24 -3.43
C ARG A 64 -4.31 -17.35 -3.46
N LYS A 65 -3.69 -17.64 -2.33
CA LYS A 65 -2.63 -18.67 -2.24
C LYS A 65 -2.70 -19.43 -0.93
N GLN A 66 -2.27 -20.69 -0.95
CA GLN A 66 -2.07 -21.49 0.25
C GLN A 66 -0.59 -21.49 0.62
N ILE A 67 -0.29 -21.10 1.85
CA ILE A 67 1.05 -20.97 2.41
C ILE A 67 0.98 -21.52 3.84
N ASN A 68 1.90 -22.40 4.23
CA ASN A 68 1.92 -23.03 5.55
C ASN A 68 0.56 -23.62 5.96
N ASN A 69 -0.13 -24.28 5.03
CA ASN A 69 -1.50 -24.81 5.17
C ASN A 69 -2.62 -23.79 5.42
N ILE A 70 -2.34 -22.48 5.33
CA ILE A 70 -3.33 -21.41 5.44
C ILE A 70 -3.65 -20.89 4.04
N ARG A 71 -4.91 -20.98 3.62
CA ARG A 71 -5.39 -20.45 2.33
C ARG A 71 -6.04 -19.09 2.52
N GLN A 72 -5.38 -18.04 2.07
CA GLN A 72 -5.87 -16.67 2.18
C GLN A 72 -5.44 -15.78 1.01
N PHE A 73 -5.83 -14.52 1.05
CA PHE A 73 -5.42 -13.52 0.07
C PHE A 73 -4.13 -12.84 0.50
N TYR A 74 -3.25 -12.65 -0.48
CA TYR A 74 -1.99 -11.94 -0.34
C TYR A 74 -1.90 -10.85 -1.42
N TYR A 75 -1.20 -9.78 -1.10
CA TYR A 75 -0.74 -8.77 -2.03
C TYR A 75 0.71 -9.07 -2.34
N ILE A 76 1.05 -9.04 -3.62
CA ILE A 76 2.43 -9.12 -4.10
C ILE A 76 2.67 -7.91 -4.98
N GLN A 77 3.83 -7.27 -4.82
CA GLN A 77 4.26 -6.25 -5.76
C GLN A 77 4.73 -6.95 -7.03
N LEU A 78 4.13 -6.61 -8.17
CA LEU A 78 4.76 -6.92 -9.44
C LEU A 78 5.98 -6.01 -9.53
N ASP A 79 7.15 -6.57 -9.83
CA ASP A 79 8.27 -5.76 -10.26
C ASP A 79 7.71 -4.79 -11.31
N LYS A 80 7.81 -3.48 -11.03
CA LYS A 80 7.66 -2.51 -12.10
C LYS A 80 8.64 -3.02 -13.13
N LEU A 81 8.16 -3.50 -14.28
CA LEU A 81 8.97 -3.50 -15.48
C LEU A 81 9.52 -2.08 -15.50
N LEU A 82 10.80 -1.96 -15.15
CA LEU A 82 11.58 -0.77 -15.35
C LEU A 82 11.53 -0.60 -16.87
N ASN A 83 10.46 0.03 -17.34
CA ASN A 83 10.39 0.49 -18.71
C ASN A 83 11.47 1.57 -18.74
N ASN A 84 12.58 1.17 -19.36
CA ASN A 84 13.78 1.94 -19.67
C ASN A 84 13.51 3.42 -19.95
#